data_AF-A0A1F5UTN6-F1
#
_entry.id   AF-A0A1F5UTN6-F1
#
_cell.length_a   1.000
_cell.length_b   1.000
_cell.length_c   1.000
_cell.angle_alpha   90.00
_cell.angle_beta   90.00
_cell.angle_gamma   90.00
#
_symmetry.space_group_name_H-M   'P 1'
#
loop_
_entity.id
_entity.type
_entity.pdbx_description
1 polymer ?
#
loop_
_entity_poly.entity_id
_entity_poly.type
_entity_poly.pdbx_seq_one_letter_code
_entity_poly.pdbx_strand_id
1 'polypeptide(L)'
;MQSAVFYSYFYLYLYMIKYFLMVRSSFLKYIYVMFILLPVAVFFWLLCRYSLNIPYSDDVELILNFLNYYSGVSGFNEKITAIFWQFNEHRLVINKLFVLCYHYLFGAVNIRMLIIIGNLFLFGLFLFLFRSFKYGINKPSGDERQVLHDKLLFFIPVAFFLFQPQYYMTIFWATASIEQLVVLFFSFMSIYCLDRKKTGYFIISAVFAIMAVFTNGNGMIVFLVGFFILLLQKRRALLFPWSAVMIISLCIYFYHYTITARMRSFDIVNIIIYFLIFTGSFMDPLNIMNSSSGLKPVIIFVTFTAGIAVVLYFILLIKKEYYKKNKTIYFYLVFLLISGAVLSVFRSESGVEQLFDSRYRIIPVLILVLTYMSLAGLIPKQKKAKYIPAFLIVSILFNLLSYCGNYGKITDRYEKSISGLSGWMNNKYYLNKTPERMDKILNTAIENKYYLPPLEK
;
A
#
# COMPACT_ATOMS: atom_id res chain seq x y z
N MET A 1 -13.05 -27.48 -11.19
CA MET A 1 -12.52 -26.11 -11.43
C MET A 1 -11.53 -25.62 -10.36
N GLN A 2 -11.33 -26.35 -9.25
CA GLN A 2 -10.27 -26.09 -8.26
C GLN A 2 -8.88 -26.66 -8.62
N SER A 3 -8.78 -27.47 -9.67
CA SER A 3 -7.52 -28.10 -10.07
C SER A 3 -6.60 -27.16 -10.86
N ALA A 4 -7.08 -26.33 -11.79
CA ALA A 4 -6.18 -25.53 -12.65
C ALA A 4 -5.31 -24.49 -11.89
N VAL A 5 -5.81 -23.98 -10.76
CA VAL A 5 -5.06 -23.05 -9.89
C VAL A 5 -4.01 -23.82 -9.07
N PHE A 6 -4.32 -25.03 -8.60
CA PHE A 6 -3.38 -25.86 -7.86
C PHE A 6 -2.18 -26.32 -8.71
N TYR A 7 -2.41 -26.64 -9.99
CA TYR A 7 -1.35 -27.08 -10.90
C TYR A 7 -0.38 -25.95 -11.26
N SER A 8 -0.83 -24.70 -11.35
CA SER A 8 0.06 -23.55 -11.63
C SER A 8 0.95 -23.19 -10.44
N TYR A 9 0.47 -23.35 -9.19
CA TYR A 9 1.32 -23.26 -8.00
C TYR A 9 2.26 -24.47 -7.86
N PHE A 10 1.81 -25.68 -8.21
CA PHE A 10 2.62 -26.89 -8.17
C PHE A 10 3.77 -26.87 -9.19
N TYR A 11 3.54 -26.37 -10.40
CA TYR A 11 4.62 -26.17 -11.38
C TYR A 11 5.58 -25.05 -10.98
N LEU A 12 5.13 -23.98 -10.33
CA LEU A 12 6.01 -22.94 -9.77
C LEU A 12 6.87 -23.51 -8.64
N TYR A 13 6.29 -24.38 -7.80
CA TYR A 13 6.95 -25.05 -6.68
C TYR A 13 7.97 -26.10 -7.17
N LEU A 14 7.62 -26.90 -8.20
CA LEU A 14 8.53 -27.84 -8.85
C LEU A 14 9.63 -27.14 -9.65
N TYR A 15 9.36 -25.98 -10.28
CA TYR A 15 10.42 -25.16 -10.90
C TYR A 15 11.35 -24.58 -9.84
N MET A 16 10.80 -24.15 -8.70
CA MET A 16 11.59 -23.71 -7.54
C MET A 16 12.45 -24.85 -7.00
N ILE A 17 11.90 -26.06 -6.84
CA ILE A 17 12.62 -27.27 -6.37
C ILE A 17 13.66 -27.74 -7.38
N LYS A 18 13.39 -27.68 -8.69
CA LYS A 18 14.38 -28.03 -9.73
C LYS A 18 15.54 -27.01 -9.79
N TYR A 19 15.26 -25.73 -9.54
CA TYR A 19 16.28 -24.69 -9.25
C TYR A 19 16.91 -24.80 -7.84
N PHE A 20 16.29 -25.55 -6.93
CA PHE A 20 16.73 -25.82 -5.55
C PHE A 20 17.73 -26.98 -5.49
N LEU A 21 17.61 -27.95 -6.40
CA LEU A 21 18.41 -29.18 -6.45
C LEU A 21 19.63 -29.11 -7.38
N MET A 22 19.62 -28.22 -8.37
CA MET A 22 20.82 -27.88 -9.13
C MET A 22 21.57 -26.77 -8.38
N VAL A 23 22.84 -27.01 -8.05
CA VAL A 23 23.91 -26.04 -7.71
C VAL A 23 24.48 -26.13 -6.29
N ARG A 24 25.72 -26.63 -6.27
CA ARG A 24 26.63 -26.86 -5.14
C ARG A 24 27.40 -25.56 -4.80
N SER A 25 26.74 -24.58 -4.15
CA SER A 25 27.38 -23.39 -3.52
C SER A 25 26.49 -22.76 -2.41
N SER A 26 25.87 -23.59 -1.58
CA SER A 26 24.43 -23.42 -1.31
C SER A 26 24.04 -22.68 -0.02
N PHE A 27 24.88 -22.54 1.02
CA PHE A 27 24.40 -22.14 2.36
C PHE A 27 24.04 -20.65 2.53
N LEU A 28 24.89 -19.72 2.06
CA LEU A 28 24.70 -18.26 2.28
C LEU A 28 23.42 -17.70 1.64
N LYS A 29 23.02 -18.24 0.49
CA LYS A 29 21.76 -17.87 -0.17
C LYS A 29 20.56 -18.16 0.73
N TYR A 30 20.56 -19.31 1.42
CA TYR A 30 19.48 -19.66 2.35
C TYR A 30 19.44 -18.70 3.54
N ILE A 31 20.61 -18.29 4.05
CA ILE A 31 20.69 -17.27 5.09
C ILE A 31 20.05 -15.97 4.61
N TYR A 32 20.39 -15.46 3.42
CA TYR A 32 19.81 -14.20 2.93
C TYR A 32 18.30 -14.29 2.71
N VAL A 33 17.82 -15.40 2.14
CA VAL A 33 16.38 -15.63 1.99
C VAL A 33 15.70 -15.70 3.35
N MET A 34 16.31 -16.34 4.35
CA MET A 34 15.79 -16.36 5.72
C MET A 34 15.70 -14.95 6.31
N PHE A 35 16.74 -14.11 6.15
CA PHE A 35 16.71 -12.71 6.59
C PHE A 35 15.68 -11.85 5.85
N ILE A 36 15.41 -12.13 4.57
CA ILE A 36 14.34 -11.48 3.81
C ILE A 36 12.96 -11.92 4.32
N LEU A 37 12.77 -13.22 4.57
CA LEU A 37 11.49 -13.78 4.97
C LEU A 37 11.17 -13.52 6.46
N LEU A 38 12.17 -13.31 7.31
CA LEU A 38 11.98 -13.07 8.74
C LEU A 38 11.03 -11.88 9.03
N PRO A 39 11.28 -10.64 8.55
CA PRO A 39 10.36 -9.53 8.81
C PRO A 39 8.99 -9.73 8.15
N VAL A 40 8.92 -10.43 7.01
CA VAL A 40 7.66 -10.81 6.35
C VAL A 40 6.85 -11.74 7.25
N ALA A 41 7.48 -12.79 7.78
CA ALA A 41 6.84 -13.78 8.64
C ALA A 41 6.35 -13.15 9.95
N VAL A 42 7.17 -12.31 10.60
CA VAL A 42 6.78 -11.59 11.82
C VAL A 42 5.59 -10.66 11.55
N PHE A 43 5.60 -9.93 10.44
CA PHE A 43 4.50 -9.03 10.06
C PHE A 43 3.19 -9.79 9.83
N PHE A 44 3.22 -10.88 9.05
CA PHE A 44 2.01 -11.67 8.78
C PHE A 44 1.55 -12.49 10.00
N TRP A 45 2.46 -12.91 10.87
CA TRP A 45 2.12 -13.49 12.17
C TRP A 45 1.34 -12.47 13.02
N LEU A 46 1.85 -11.22 13.12
CA LEU A 46 1.19 -10.14 13.84
C LEU A 46 -0.20 -9.84 13.25
N LEU A 47 -0.28 -9.76 11.92
CA LEU A 47 -1.54 -9.58 11.19
C LEU A 47 -2.55 -10.68 11.54
N CYS A 48 -2.14 -11.94 11.45
CA CYS A 48 -3.01 -13.08 11.76
C CYS A 48 -3.41 -13.10 13.23
N ARG A 49 -2.54 -12.66 14.15
CA ARG A 49 -2.80 -12.64 15.59
C ARG A 49 -3.81 -11.56 15.99
N TYR A 50 -3.71 -10.37 15.43
CA TYR A 50 -4.47 -9.18 15.88
C TYR A 50 -5.58 -8.73 14.90
N SER A 51 -5.77 -9.41 13.78
CA SER A 51 -6.92 -9.16 12.91
C SER A 51 -8.20 -9.78 13.49
N LEU A 52 -9.25 -8.97 13.58
CA LEU A 52 -10.54 -9.34 14.14
C LEU A 52 -11.61 -9.30 13.06
N ASN A 53 -12.59 -10.20 13.15
CA ASN A 53 -13.79 -10.11 12.33
C ASN A 53 -14.75 -9.06 12.92
N ILE A 54 -14.30 -7.81 13.04
CA ILE A 54 -15.06 -6.73 13.65
C ILE A 54 -14.91 -5.49 12.75
N PRO A 55 -16.00 -4.92 12.21
CA PRO A 55 -15.93 -3.74 11.36
C PRO A 55 -15.47 -2.54 12.19
N TYR A 56 -14.59 -1.74 11.61
CA TYR A 56 -14.10 -0.52 12.24
C TYR A 56 -14.43 0.72 11.42
N SER A 57 -14.97 1.75 12.06
CA SER A 57 -15.31 3.04 11.45
C SER A 57 -16.07 2.86 10.13
N ASP A 58 -15.45 3.22 9.00
CA ASP A 58 -16.08 3.25 7.68
C ASP A 58 -16.44 1.85 7.18
N ASP A 59 -15.88 0.79 7.74
CA ASP A 59 -16.23 -0.59 7.38
C ASP A 59 -17.73 -0.85 7.57
N VAL A 60 -18.37 -0.26 8.59
CA VAL A 60 -19.81 -0.44 8.83
C VAL A 60 -20.62 0.10 7.64
N GLU A 61 -20.28 1.29 7.13
CA GLU A 61 -21.01 1.88 6.03
C GLU A 61 -20.58 1.32 4.66
N LEU A 62 -19.27 1.24 4.40
CA LEU A 62 -18.75 0.84 3.09
C LEU A 62 -18.94 -0.66 2.80
N ILE A 63 -18.93 -1.50 3.84
CA ILE A 63 -19.05 -2.96 3.68
C ILE A 63 -20.47 -3.40 3.99
N LEU A 64 -20.94 -3.17 5.23
CA LEU A 64 -22.20 -3.76 5.70
C LEU A 64 -23.42 -3.04 5.12
N ASN A 65 -23.47 -1.71 5.22
CA ASN A 65 -24.59 -0.95 4.65
C ASN A 65 -24.66 -1.10 3.13
N PHE A 66 -23.51 -1.13 2.46
CA PHE A 66 -23.45 -1.44 1.03
C PHE A 66 -24.10 -2.79 0.71
N LEU A 67 -23.82 -3.86 1.46
CA LEU A 67 -24.44 -5.16 1.22
C LEU A 67 -25.93 -5.21 1.55
N ASN A 68 -26.35 -4.56 2.63
CA ASN A 68 -27.76 -4.43 2.97
C ASN A 68 -28.54 -3.78 1.82
N TYR A 69 -27.99 -2.72 1.22
CA TYR A 69 -28.59 -2.05 0.08
C TYR A 69 -28.49 -2.87 -1.21
N TYR A 70 -27.30 -3.36 -1.56
CA TYR A 70 -27.03 -4.07 -2.82
C TYR A 70 -27.86 -5.35 -2.97
N SER A 71 -28.10 -6.05 -1.86
CA SER A 71 -28.88 -7.29 -1.84
C SER A 71 -30.39 -7.03 -1.84
N GLY A 72 -30.84 -5.85 -1.39
CA GLY A 72 -32.23 -5.44 -1.41
C GLY A 72 -32.72 -4.93 -2.78
N VAL A 73 -31.81 -4.51 -3.65
CA VAL A 73 -32.13 -4.05 -5.01
C VAL A 73 -32.07 -5.20 -6.03
N SER A 74 -33.06 -5.27 -6.92
CA SER A 74 -33.12 -6.29 -7.97
C SER A 74 -32.69 -5.76 -9.35
N GLY A 75 -32.76 -4.45 -9.58
CA GLY A 75 -32.44 -3.82 -10.85
C GLY A 75 -30.94 -3.88 -11.20
N PHE A 76 -30.61 -4.25 -12.44
CA PHE A 76 -29.23 -4.27 -12.94
C PHE A 76 -28.56 -2.89 -12.83
N ASN A 77 -29.27 -1.84 -13.26
CA ASN A 77 -28.75 -0.47 -13.19
C ASN A 77 -28.53 0.00 -11.76
N GLU A 78 -29.43 -0.36 -10.83
CA GLU A 78 -29.29 -0.03 -9.41
C GLU A 78 -28.08 -0.70 -8.79
N LYS A 79 -27.84 -1.98 -9.12
CA LYS A 79 -26.64 -2.71 -8.66
C LYS A 79 -25.34 -2.10 -9.18
N ILE A 80 -25.29 -1.73 -10.47
CA ILE A 80 -24.11 -1.03 -11.02
C ILE A 80 -23.93 0.33 -10.35
N THR A 81 -25.01 1.08 -10.14
CA THR A 81 -24.98 2.37 -9.46
C THR A 81 -24.47 2.23 -8.03
N ALA A 82 -24.91 1.21 -7.30
CA ALA A 82 -24.45 0.91 -5.94
C ALA A 82 -22.94 0.66 -5.87
N ILE A 83 -22.38 -0.07 -6.85
CA ILE A 83 -20.94 -0.33 -6.95
C ILE A 83 -20.18 0.99 -7.19
N PHE A 84 -20.65 1.82 -8.12
CA PHE A 84 -20.00 3.09 -8.44
C PHE A 84 -20.36 4.25 -7.51
N TRP A 85 -21.23 4.04 -6.54
CA TRP A 85 -21.66 5.11 -5.63
C TRP A 85 -20.49 5.65 -4.81
N GLN A 86 -20.38 6.98 -4.76
CA GLN A 86 -19.41 7.69 -3.96
C GLN A 86 -19.60 7.42 -2.45
N PHE A 87 -18.50 7.16 -1.77
CA PHE A 87 -18.41 7.06 -0.32
C PHE A 87 -17.38 8.09 0.16
N ASN A 88 -17.80 9.06 0.98
CA ASN A 88 -17.01 10.24 1.30
C ASN A 88 -16.52 10.94 0.01
N GLU A 89 -15.22 11.16 -0.16
CA GLU A 89 -14.59 11.77 -1.36
C GLU A 89 -14.09 10.72 -2.37
N HIS A 90 -14.51 9.46 -2.23
CA HIS A 90 -13.90 8.36 -2.96
C HIS A 90 -14.91 7.47 -3.68
N ARG A 91 -14.52 6.98 -4.86
CA ARG A 91 -15.21 5.87 -5.53
C ARG A 91 -14.48 4.57 -5.28
N LEU A 92 -14.84 3.92 -4.18
CA LEU A 92 -14.21 2.69 -3.68
C LEU A 92 -14.82 1.44 -4.33
N VAL A 93 -14.83 1.41 -5.67
CA VAL A 93 -15.43 0.32 -6.46
C VAL A 93 -14.70 -0.99 -6.18
N ILE A 94 -13.36 -0.99 -6.18
CA ILE A 94 -12.56 -2.19 -5.93
C ILE A 94 -12.84 -2.76 -4.53
N ASN A 95 -13.02 -1.91 -3.51
CA ASN A 95 -13.42 -2.37 -2.17
C ASN A 95 -14.75 -3.13 -2.22
N LYS A 96 -15.77 -2.52 -2.84
CA LYS A 96 -17.09 -3.14 -2.98
C LYS A 96 -17.04 -4.44 -3.79
N LEU A 97 -16.21 -4.51 -4.84
CA LEU A 97 -16.01 -5.74 -5.61
C LEU A 97 -15.36 -6.85 -4.79
N PHE A 98 -14.40 -6.55 -3.91
CA PHE A 98 -13.86 -7.54 -2.98
C PHE A 98 -14.92 -8.02 -1.98
N VAL A 99 -15.73 -7.11 -1.45
CA VAL A 99 -16.85 -7.43 -0.55
C VAL A 99 -17.85 -8.35 -1.24
N LEU A 100 -18.30 -8.00 -2.46
CA LEU A 100 -19.23 -8.83 -3.25
C LEU A 100 -18.63 -10.19 -3.58
N CYS A 101 -17.39 -10.21 -4.08
CA CYS A 101 -16.70 -11.46 -4.42
C CYS A 101 -16.63 -12.39 -3.19
N TYR A 102 -16.26 -11.85 -2.04
CA TYR A 102 -16.23 -12.63 -0.80
C TYR A 102 -17.63 -13.11 -0.39
N HIS A 103 -18.62 -12.22 -0.39
CA HIS A 103 -20.00 -12.54 -0.04
C HIS A 103 -20.59 -13.63 -0.95
N TYR A 104 -20.39 -13.56 -2.26
CA TYR A 104 -20.88 -14.58 -3.20
C TYR A 104 -20.18 -15.94 -3.04
N LEU A 105 -18.92 -15.97 -2.60
CA LEU A 105 -18.18 -17.21 -2.41
C LEU A 105 -18.45 -17.89 -1.07
N PHE A 106 -18.71 -17.12 -0.02
CA PHE A 106 -18.76 -17.61 1.36
C PHE A 106 -20.07 -17.32 2.11
N GLY A 107 -21.01 -16.60 1.50
CA GLY A 107 -22.31 -16.25 2.07
C GLY A 107 -22.26 -15.07 3.06
N ALA A 108 -21.39 -15.11 4.07
CA ALA A 108 -21.23 -14.00 5.02
C ALA A 108 -19.85 -13.35 4.86
N VAL A 109 -19.77 -12.02 4.91
CA VAL A 109 -18.47 -11.33 4.86
C VAL A 109 -17.73 -11.52 6.17
N ASN A 110 -16.41 -11.69 6.03
CA ASN A 110 -15.51 -11.74 7.16
C ASN A 110 -14.48 -10.59 7.05
N ILE A 111 -14.58 -9.62 7.97
CA ILE A 111 -13.73 -8.42 8.00
C ILE A 111 -12.26 -8.79 8.15
N ARG A 112 -11.94 -9.81 8.97
CA ARG A 112 -10.57 -10.31 9.12
C ARG A 112 -10.02 -10.82 7.79
N MET A 113 -10.83 -11.53 7.01
CA MET A 113 -10.38 -12.02 5.70
C MET A 113 -10.18 -10.89 4.70
N LEU A 114 -11.02 -9.85 4.72
CA LEU A 114 -10.79 -8.64 3.91
C LEU A 114 -9.50 -7.92 4.28
N ILE A 115 -9.20 -7.81 5.58
CA ILE A 115 -7.92 -7.29 6.09
C ILE A 115 -6.74 -8.11 5.54
N ILE A 116 -6.83 -9.45 5.61
CA ILE A 116 -5.77 -10.34 5.11
C ILE A 116 -5.61 -10.17 3.59
N ILE A 117 -6.70 -10.14 2.83
CA ILE A 117 -6.68 -9.93 1.38
C ILE A 117 -5.98 -8.62 1.04
N GLY A 118 -6.35 -7.49 1.68
CA GLY A 118 -5.70 -6.21 1.48
C GLY A 118 -4.18 -6.26 1.71
N ASN A 119 -3.74 -6.92 2.78
CA ASN A 119 -2.31 -7.07 3.09
C ASN A 119 -1.56 -8.06 2.18
N LEU A 120 -2.24 -9.02 1.54
CA LEU A 120 -1.60 -9.85 0.52
C LEU A 120 -1.13 -9.03 -0.70
N PHE A 121 -1.79 -7.91 -1.00
CA PHE A 121 -1.35 -6.98 -2.05
C PHE A 121 -0.04 -6.26 -1.67
N LEU A 122 0.23 -6.03 -0.39
CA LEU A 122 1.53 -5.54 0.07
C LEU A 122 2.64 -6.56 -0.22
N PHE A 123 2.38 -7.84 0.02
CA PHE A 123 3.32 -8.90 -0.36
C PHE A 123 3.50 -8.98 -1.88
N GLY A 124 2.42 -8.85 -2.65
CA GLY A 124 2.49 -8.72 -4.11
C GLY A 124 3.38 -7.54 -4.55
N LEU A 125 3.22 -6.38 -3.91
CA LEU A 125 4.04 -5.18 -4.15
C LEU A 125 5.51 -5.47 -3.84
N PHE A 126 5.80 -6.16 -2.74
CA PHE A 126 7.16 -6.57 -2.37
C PHE A 126 7.84 -7.44 -3.44
N LEU A 127 7.11 -8.41 -4.02
CA LEU A 127 7.62 -9.21 -5.13
C LEU A 127 7.92 -8.36 -6.37
N PHE A 128 7.11 -7.33 -6.64
CA PHE A 128 7.37 -6.38 -7.73
C PHE A 128 8.56 -5.46 -7.44
N LEU A 129 8.79 -5.05 -6.20
CA LEU A 129 10.01 -4.35 -5.81
C LEU A 129 11.23 -5.24 -6.06
N PHE A 130 11.19 -6.52 -5.68
CA PHE A 130 12.28 -7.47 -5.96
C PHE A 130 12.55 -7.60 -7.46
N ARG A 131 11.50 -7.74 -8.28
CA ARG A 131 11.63 -7.81 -9.75
C ARG A 131 12.15 -6.51 -10.36
N SER A 132 11.76 -5.36 -9.82
CA SER A 132 12.16 -4.03 -10.30
C SER A 132 13.57 -3.64 -9.84
N PHE A 133 14.11 -4.33 -8.83
CA PHE A 133 15.47 -4.13 -8.35
C PHE A 133 16.49 -4.69 -9.34
N LYS A 134 16.95 -3.81 -10.24
CA LYS A 134 18.00 -4.09 -11.23
C LYS A 134 19.37 -3.93 -10.57
N TYR A 135 19.76 -4.91 -9.77
CA TYR A 135 21.09 -4.97 -9.19
C TYR A 135 22.07 -5.63 -10.16
N GLY A 136 23.20 -4.98 -10.46
CA GLY A 136 24.34 -5.62 -11.14
C GLY A 136 24.17 -5.96 -12.63
N ILE A 137 23.06 -5.59 -13.28
CA ILE A 137 22.71 -6.02 -14.66
C ILE A 137 23.61 -5.39 -15.75
N ASN A 138 24.50 -4.45 -15.41
CA ASN A 138 25.37 -3.79 -16.40
C ASN A 138 26.67 -4.55 -16.70
N LYS A 139 26.67 -5.90 -16.69
CA LYS A 139 27.76 -6.68 -17.32
C LYS A 139 27.24 -7.97 -17.99
N PRO A 140 27.79 -8.33 -19.17
CA PRO A 140 27.51 -9.58 -19.88
C PRO A 140 28.42 -10.77 -19.47
N SER A 141 29.18 -10.69 -18.36
CA SER A 141 30.33 -11.60 -18.12
C SER A 141 30.56 -12.02 -16.66
N GLY A 142 29.53 -12.10 -15.82
CA GLY A 142 29.68 -12.52 -14.43
C GLY A 142 28.65 -13.60 -14.09
N ASP A 143 29.11 -14.67 -13.46
CA ASP A 143 28.30 -15.81 -12.97
C ASP A 143 26.91 -15.35 -12.48
N GLU A 144 25.84 -15.83 -13.12
CA GLU A 144 24.45 -15.49 -12.80
C GLU A 144 24.15 -15.70 -11.31
N ARG A 145 24.86 -16.65 -10.67
CA ARG A 145 24.74 -16.94 -9.24
C ARG A 145 25.23 -15.79 -8.37
N GLN A 146 26.34 -15.14 -8.74
CA GLN A 146 26.88 -14.01 -7.99
C GLN A 146 25.96 -12.78 -8.09
N VAL A 147 25.37 -12.54 -9.26
CA VAL A 147 24.40 -11.45 -9.45
C VAL A 147 23.17 -11.66 -8.58
N LEU A 148 22.66 -12.90 -8.49
CA LEU A 148 21.53 -13.24 -7.62
C LEU A 148 21.90 -13.10 -6.14
N HIS A 149 23.08 -13.57 -5.73
CA HIS A 149 23.57 -13.47 -4.36
C HIS A 149 23.62 -12.01 -3.88
N ASP A 150 24.25 -11.14 -4.66
CA ASP A 150 24.35 -9.72 -4.32
C ASP A 150 22.97 -9.05 -4.35
N LYS A 151 22.11 -9.42 -5.31
CA LYS A 151 20.75 -8.90 -5.36
C LYS A 151 19.97 -9.25 -4.10
N LEU A 152 20.07 -10.48 -3.60
CA LEU A 152 19.41 -10.91 -2.36
C LEU A 152 19.94 -10.15 -1.15
N LEU A 153 21.26 -10.05 -1.00
CA LEU A 153 21.89 -9.34 0.12
C LEU A 153 21.45 -7.87 0.21
N PHE A 154 21.43 -7.17 -0.92
CA PHE A 154 20.95 -5.78 -1.01
C PHE A 154 19.43 -5.64 -1.01
N PHE A 155 18.69 -6.75 -0.98
CA PHE A 155 17.23 -6.70 -0.85
C PHE A 155 16.77 -6.97 0.60
N ILE A 156 17.64 -7.47 1.48
CA ILE A 156 17.34 -7.65 2.91
C ILE A 156 16.80 -6.35 3.54
N PRO A 157 17.45 -5.17 3.37
CA PRO A 157 16.92 -3.93 3.97
C PRO A 157 15.53 -3.54 3.48
N VAL A 158 15.17 -3.88 2.22
CA VAL A 158 13.82 -3.61 1.69
C VAL A 158 12.76 -4.33 2.50
N ALA A 159 13.01 -5.59 2.87
CA ALA A 159 12.07 -6.37 3.68
C ALA A 159 11.88 -5.76 5.07
N PHE A 160 12.97 -5.37 5.73
CA PHE A 160 12.92 -4.75 7.06
C PHE A 160 12.28 -3.35 7.06
N PHE A 161 12.53 -2.51 6.05
CA PHE A 161 11.88 -1.21 5.94
C PHE A 161 10.38 -1.33 5.65
N LEU A 162 9.99 -2.29 4.80
CA LEU A 162 8.61 -2.41 4.36
C LEU A 162 7.72 -3.10 5.40
N PHE A 163 8.13 -4.25 5.94
CA PHE A 163 7.31 -5.08 6.82
C PHE A 163 7.46 -4.69 8.29
N GLN A 164 6.77 -3.61 8.66
CA GLN A 164 6.81 -3.00 9.98
C GLN A 164 5.48 -2.29 10.31
N PRO A 165 5.14 -2.08 11.60
CA PRO A 165 3.79 -1.68 12.04
C PRO A 165 3.46 -0.18 12.11
N GLN A 166 4.29 0.72 11.59
CA GLN A 166 4.08 2.19 11.65
C GLN A 166 2.77 2.62 10.95
N TYR A 167 2.33 1.87 9.95
CA TYR A 167 1.04 2.04 9.27
C TYR A 167 -0.03 1.05 9.78
N TYR A 168 -0.02 0.69 11.07
CA TYR A 168 -0.96 -0.26 11.68
C TYR A 168 -2.44 0.00 11.38
N MET A 169 -2.89 1.24 11.21
CA MET A 169 -4.28 1.49 10.80
C MET A 169 -4.55 0.98 9.39
N THR A 170 -3.62 1.19 8.45
CA THR A 170 -3.69 0.57 7.11
C THR A 170 -3.61 -0.95 7.19
N ILE A 171 -2.89 -1.52 8.17
CA ILE A 171 -2.74 -2.98 8.31
C ILE A 171 -4.03 -3.62 8.82
N PHE A 172 -4.66 -3.06 9.86
CA PHE A 172 -5.74 -3.71 10.63
C PHE A 172 -7.15 -3.13 10.39
N TRP A 173 -7.32 -2.27 9.40
CA TRP A 173 -8.62 -1.73 9.00
C TRP A 173 -8.92 -2.19 7.58
N ALA A 174 -10.01 -2.96 7.39
CA ALA A 174 -10.34 -3.58 6.10
C ALA A 174 -10.41 -2.54 4.96
N THR A 175 -11.22 -1.50 5.13
CA THR A 175 -11.34 -0.43 4.12
C THR A 175 -10.00 0.22 3.81
N ALA A 176 -9.25 0.65 4.83
CA ALA A 176 -7.97 1.32 4.62
C ALA A 176 -6.90 0.40 3.99
N SER A 177 -6.89 -0.89 4.37
CA SER A 177 -5.94 -1.87 3.83
C SER A 177 -6.14 -2.08 2.33
N ILE A 178 -7.39 -2.24 1.90
CA ILE A 178 -7.73 -2.41 0.49
C ILE A 178 -7.44 -1.08 -0.23
N GLU A 179 -7.96 0.02 0.29
CA GLU A 179 -7.85 1.33 -0.33
C GLU A 179 -6.39 1.73 -0.59
N GLN A 180 -5.53 1.65 0.43
CA GLN A 180 -4.14 2.12 0.35
C GLN A 180 -3.19 1.08 -0.25
N LEU A 181 -3.29 -0.20 0.12
CA LEU A 181 -2.30 -1.20 -0.35
C LEU A 181 -2.62 -1.66 -1.78
N VAL A 182 -3.90 -1.79 -2.12
CA VAL A 182 -4.31 -2.26 -3.46
C VAL A 182 -4.11 -1.16 -4.50
N VAL A 183 -4.39 0.11 -4.17
CA VAL A 183 -4.10 1.22 -5.10
C VAL A 183 -2.61 1.30 -5.41
N LEU A 184 -1.74 1.14 -4.40
CA LEU A 184 -0.30 1.13 -4.56
C LEU A 184 0.14 -0.04 -5.45
N PHE A 185 -0.41 -1.24 -5.20
CA PHE A 185 -0.12 -2.41 -6.01
C PHE A 185 -0.52 -2.22 -7.47
N PHE A 186 -1.75 -1.79 -7.76
CA PHE A 186 -2.22 -1.57 -9.13
C PHE A 186 -1.45 -0.45 -9.83
N SER A 187 -1.13 0.63 -9.11
CA SER A 187 -0.32 1.73 -9.62
C SER A 187 1.08 1.25 -10.01
N PHE A 188 1.73 0.49 -9.14
CA PHE A 188 3.07 -0.03 -9.40
C PHE A 188 3.05 -1.06 -10.53
N MET A 189 2.05 -1.94 -10.55
CA MET A 189 1.89 -2.93 -11.63
C MET A 189 1.67 -2.24 -12.99
N SER A 190 0.88 -1.18 -13.03
CA SER A 190 0.67 -0.39 -14.24
C SER A 190 1.98 0.24 -14.75
N ILE A 191 2.71 0.93 -13.86
CA ILE A 191 4.01 1.54 -14.18
C ILE A 191 5.05 0.48 -14.61
N TYR A 192 5.08 -0.67 -13.93
CA TYR A 192 5.95 -1.81 -14.29
C TYR A 192 5.68 -2.30 -15.71
N CYS A 193 4.41 -2.45 -16.06
CA CYS A 193 4.00 -2.93 -17.37
C CYS A 193 4.29 -1.90 -18.48
N LEU A 194 4.15 -0.59 -18.23
CA LEU A 194 4.53 0.45 -19.20
C LEU A 194 6.04 0.48 -19.51
N ASP A 195 6.88 0.07 -18.57
CA ASP A 195 8.33 -0.09 -18.84
C ASP A 195 8.62 -1.22 -19.84
N ARG A 196 7.66 -2.10 -20.14
CA ARG A 196 7.82 -3.21 -21.09
C ARG A 196 7.35 -2.80 -22.49
N LYS A 197 8.13 -3.19 -23.49
CA LYS A 197 7.92 -2.75 -24.89
C LYS A 197 6.80 -3.48 -25.63
N LYS A 198 6.35 -4.67 -25.18
CA LYS A 198 5.32 -5.44 -25.89
C LYS A 198 3.92 -4.83 -25.72
N THR A 199 3.12 -4.84 -26.79
CA THR A 199 1.76 -4.27 -26.81
C THR A 199 0.83 -4.87 -25.75
N GLY A 200 0.93 -6.18 -25.46
CA GLY A 200 0.14 -6.80 -24.40
C GLY A 200 0.33 -6.17 -23.02
N TYR A 201 1.54 -5.68 -22.71
CA TYR A 201 1.79 -4.97 -21.44
C TYR A 201 1.16 -3.58 -21.40
N PHE A 202 0.91 -2.95 -22.54
CA PHE A 202 0.19 -1.67 -22.57
C PHE A 202 -1.26 -1.85 -22.14
N ILE A 203 -1.95 -2.88 -22.67
CA ILE A 203 -3.34 -3.19 -22.30
C ILE A 203 -3.41 -3.54 -20.81
N ILE A 204 -2.52 -4.42 -20.33
CA ILE A 204 -2.44 -4.79 -18.92
C ILE A 204 -2.21 -3.55 -18.05
N SER A 205 -1.33 -2.64 -18.46
CA SER A 205 -1.11 -1.38 -17.73
C SER A 205 -2.37 -0.51 -17.68
N ALA A 206 -3.08 -0.36 -18.79
CA ALA A 206 -4.30 0.44 -18.83
C ALA A 206 -5.37 -0.13 -17.89
N VAL A 207 -5.56 -1.46 -17.89
CA VAL A 207 -6.46 -2.15 -16.95
C VAL A 207 -6.08 -1.86 -15.51
N PHE A 208 -4.81 -2.03 -15.14
CA PHE A 208 -4.36 -1.72 -13.77
C PHE A 208 -4.46 -0.24 -13.41
N ALA A 209 -4.30 0.69 -14.36
CA ALA A 209 -4.51 2.12 -14.12
C ALA A 209 -5.97 2.42 -13.82
N ILE A 210 -6.91 1.84 -14.58
CA ILE A 210 -8.35 1.93 -14.31
C ILE A 210 -8.66 1.38 -12.92
N MET A 211 -8.16 0.18 -12.59
CA MET A 211 -8.37 -0.42 -11.28
C MET A 211 -7.81 0.44 -10.14
N ALA A 212 -6.66 1.10 -10.34
CA ALA A 212 -6.10 2.03 -9.36
C ALA A 212 -7.03 3.21 -9.10
N VAL A 213 -7.54 3.88 -10.15
CA VAL A 213 -8.48 5.02 -10.03
C VAL A 213 -9.72 4.65 -9.22
N PHE A 214 -10.25 3.45 -9.46
CA PHE A 214 -11.44 2.95 -8.80
C PHE A 214 -11.17 2.22 -7.47
N THR A 215 -9.93 2.26 -6.99
CA THR A 215 -9.56 1.83 -5.63
C THR A 215 -9.46 3.03 -4.69
N ASN A 216 -8.77 4.09 -5.10
CA ASN A 216 -8.59 5.32 -4.34
C ASN A 216 -8.25 6.48 -5.30
N GLY A 217 -8.59 7.73 -4.93
CA GLY A 217 -8.31 8.91 -5.75
C GLY A 217 -6.84 9.09 -6.16
N ASN A 218 -5.88 8.65 -5.33
CA ASN A 218 -4.45 8.65 -5.66
C ASN A 218 -4.12 7.82 -6.92
N GLY A 219 -4.96 6.84 -7.27
CA GLY A 219 -4.79 6.04 -8.48
C GLY A 219 -4.85 6.86 -9.77
N MET A 220 -5.45 8.05 -9.75
CA MET A 220 -5.46 8.96 -10.92
C MET A 220 -4.06 9.42 -11.32
N ILE A 221 -3.14 9.51 -10.36
CA ILE A 221 -1.75 9.92 -10.59
C ILE A 221 -1.04 8.95 -11.54
N VAL A 222 -1.46 7.68 -11.60
CA VAL A 222 -0.91 6.68 -12.53
C VAL A 222 -1.03 7.12 -13.97
N PHE A 223 -2.13 7.75 -14.36
CA PHE A 223 -2.30 8.22 -15.74
C PHE A 223 -1.32 9.33 -16.09
N LEU A 224 -1.11 10.30 -15.18
CA LEU A 224 -0.12 11.36 -15.36
C LEU A 224 1.29 10.78 -15.48
N VAL A 225 1.66 9.87 -14.57
CA VAL A 225 2.97 9.21 -14.58
C VAL A 225 3.15 8.38 -15.86
N GLY A 226 2.14 7.61 -16.25
CA GLY A 226 2.15 6.79 -17.46
C GLY A 226 2.30 7.61 -18.74
N PHE A 227 1.66 8.78 -18.80
CA PHE A 227 1.81 9.71 -19.92
C PHE A 227 3.27 10.17 -20.07
N PHE A 228 3.91 10.58 -18.97
CA PHE A 228 5.34 10.94 -18.98
C PHE A 228 6.26 9.76 -19.31
N ILE A 229 5.95 8.55 -18.86
CA ILE A 229 6.69 7.33 -19.25
C ILE A 229 6.65 7.16 -20.77
N LEU A 230 5.46 7.24 -21.39
CA LEU A 230 5.29 7.06 -22.83
C LEU A 230 5.99 8.17 -23.63
N LEU A 231 5.93 9.42 -23.16
CA LEU A 231 6.67 10.54 -23.73
C LEU A 231 8.19 10.31 -23.70
N LEU A 232 8.75 9.93 -22.55
CA LEU A 232 10.18 9.65 -22.43
C LEU A 232 10.61 8.43 -23.26
N GLN A 233 9.72 7.45 -23.43
CA GLN A 233 9.96 6.30 -24.31
C GLN A 233 9.79 6.62 -25.80
N LYS A 234 9.39 7.85 -26.17
CA LYS A 234 9.06 8.28 -27.54
C LYS A 234 7.95 7.44 -28.19
N ARG A 235 7.08 6.79 -27.41
CA ARG A 235 5.97 5.95 -27.91
C ARG A 235 4.73 6.81 -28.18
N ARG A 236 4.86 7.78 -29.08
CA ARG A 236 3.83 8.81 -29.34
C ARG A 236 2.47 8.22 -29.78
N ALA A 237 2.48 7.14 -30.55
CA ALA A 237 1.27 6.44 -30.98
C ALA A 237 0.40 5.92 -29.82
N LEU A 238 0.99 5.69 -28.64
CA LEU A 238 0.26 5.20 -27.46
C LEU A 238 -0.24 6.31 -26.54
N LEU A 239 0.17 7.56 -26.77
CA LEU A 239 -0.28 8.70 -25.96
C LEU A 239 -1.78 8.94 -26.13
N PHE A 240 -2.28 8.87 -27.37
CA PHE A 240 -3.70 9.04 -27.65
C PHE A 240 -4.57 7.99 -26.93
N PRO A 241 -4.37 6.66 -27.12
CA PRO A 241 -5.18 5.67 -26.42
C PRO A 241 -4.99 5.72 -24.89
N TRP A 242 -3.80 6.05 -24.38
CA TRP A 242 -3.59 6.23 -22.94
C TRP A 242 -4.39 7.40 -22.37
N SER A 243 -4.34 8.54 -23.02
CA SER A 243 -5.11 9.74 -22.64
C SER A 243 -6.61 9.52 -22.80
N ALA A 244 -7.06 8.78 -23.81
CA ALA A 244 -8.47 8.42 -23.96
C ALA A 244 -8.96 7.57 -22.79
N VAL A 245 -8.20 6.54 -22.39
CA VAL A 245 -8.51 5.72 -21.20
C VAL A 245 -8.53 6.56 -19.92
N MET A 246 -7.57 7.48 -19.77
CA MET A 246 -7.55 8.43 -18.66
C MET A 246 -8.84 9.26 -18.62
N ILE A 247 -9.20 9.92 -19.72
CA ILE A 247 -10.38 10.80 -19.79
C ILE A 247 -11.64 10.02 -19.48
N ILE A 248 -11.85 8.84 -20.10
CA ILE A 248 -13.01 7.99 -19.83
C ILE A 248 -13.08 7.61 -18.34
N SER A 249 -11.95 7.20 -17.74
CA SER A 249 -11.90 6.84 -16.32
C SER A 249 -12.26 8.01 -15.42
N LEU A 250 -11.75 9.21 -15.72
CA LEU A 250 -12.05 10.43 -14.96
C LEU A 250 -13.51 10.87 -15.14
N CYS A 251 -14.06 10.80 -16.35
CA CYS A 251 -15.47 11.09 -16.61
C CYS A 251 -16.38 10.17 -15.77
N ILE A 252 -16.09 8.87 -15.74
CA ILE A 252 -16.84 7.91 -14.92
C ILE A 252 -16.64 8.21 -13.42
N TYR A 253 -15.41 8.51 -12.98
CA TYR A 253 -15.12 8.83 -11.59
C TYR A 253 -15.83 10.12 -11.12
N PHE A 254 -15.96 11.13 -11.97
CA PHE A 254 -16.56 12.40 -11.58
C PHE A 254 -18.06 12.51 -11.92
N TYR A 255 -18.66 11.48 -12.49
CA TYR A 255 -20.09 11.46 -12.85
C TYR A 255 -21.01 11.50 -11.62
N HIS A 256 -21.70 12.62 -11.38
CA HIS A 256 -22.43 12.90 -10.11
C HIS A 256 -21.55 12.91 -8.86
N TYR A 257 -20.31 13.40 -8.99
CA TYR A 257 -19.43 13.56 -7.84
C TYR A 257 -19.81 14.81 -7.02
N THR A 258 -19.89 14.67 -5.70
CA THR A 258 -20.16 15.78 -4.78
C THR A 258 -18.92 16.08 -3.93
N ILE A 259 -18.52 17.34 -3.86
CA ILE A 259 -17.41 17.75 -2.98
C ILE A 259 -17.98 18.02 -1.59
N THR A 260 -17.57 17.24 -0.59
CA THR A 260 -17.98 17.37 0.81
C THR A 260 -16.93 18.11 1.66
N ALA A 261 -15.65 18.03 1.31
CA ALA A 261 -14.56 18.76 1.96
C ALA A 261 -14.09 19.94 1.09
N ARG A 262 -14.37 21.18 1.53
CA ARG A 262 -13.79 22.39 0.92
C ARG A 262 -12.56 22.84 1.68
N MET A 263 -11.47 23.03 0.94
CA MET A 263 -10.30 23.78 1.39
C MET A 263 -10.71 25.24 1.61
N ARG A 264 -10.40 25.80 2.78
CA ARG A 264 -10.77 27.17 3.18
C ARG A 264 -9.78 28.21 2.67
N SER A 265 -8.50 27.88 2.56
CA SER A 265 -7.44 28.76 2.08
C SER A 265 -6.28 28.00 1.42
N PHE A 266 -5.83 28.48 0.26
CA PHE A 266 -4.68 27.93 -0.44
C PHE A 266 -3.38 28.61 0.02
N ASP A 267 -2.71 28.04 1.02
CA ASP A 267 -1.40 28.50 1.49
C ASP A 267 -0.27 27.60 0.96
N ILE A 268 0.41 28.08 -0.09
CA ILE A 268 1.47 27.33 -0.77
C ILE A 268 2.67 27.02 0.15
N VAL A 269 3.01 27.93 1.07
CA VAL A 269 4.16 27.74 1.97
C VAL A 269 3.86 26.61 2.93
N ASN A 270 2.66 26.65 3.52
CA ASN A 270 2.21 25.61 4.43
C ASN A 270 2.07 24.25 3.73
N ILE A 271 1.56 24.21 2.49
CA ILE A 271 1.51 22.98 1.67
C ILE A 271 2.91 22.39 1.46
N ILE A 272 3.92 23.23 1.15
CA ILE A 272 5.30 22.78 0.96
C ILE A 272 5.88 22.24 2.28
N ILE A 273 5.65 22.91 3.40
CA ILE A 273 6.08 22.44 4.72
C ILE A 273 5.44 21.09 5.04
N TYR A 274 4.13 20.94 4.83
CA TYR A 274 3.40 19.69 5.06
C TYR A 274 3.90 18.58 4.14
N PHE A 275 4.23 18.89 2.89
CA PHE A 275 4.81 17.93 1.95
C PHE A 275 6.17 17.42 2.42
N LEU A 276 7.04 18.31 2.88
CA LEU A 276 8.36 17.94 3.40
C LEU A 276 8.23 17.10 4.67
N ILE A 277 7.41 17.53 5.65
CA ILE A 277 7.15 16.76 6.87
C ILE A 277 6.61 15.38 6.53
N PHE A 278 5.57 15.30 5.70
CA PHE A 278 4.94 14.03 5.31
C PHE A 278 5.94 13.08 4.63
N THR A 279 6.73 13.60 3.68
CA THR A 279 7.72 12.82 2.92
C THR A 279 8.79 12.23 3.84
N GLY A 280 9.29 13.00 4.80
CA GLY A 280 10.27 12.52 5.79
C GLY A 280 9.66 11.86 7.01
N SER A 281 8.34 11.72 7.06
CA SER A 281 7.62 11.31 8.25
C SER A 281 7.99 9.88 8.70
N PHE A 282 8.51 9.03 7.79
CA PHE A 282 9.07 7.71 8.13
C PHE A 282 10.08 7.75 9.28
N MET A 283 10.76 8.89 9.51
CA MET A 283 11.68 9.13 10.64
C MET A 283 11.02 9.21 12.04
N ASP A 284 9.72 8.93 12.15
CA ASP A 284 9.05 8.68 13.44
C ASP A 284 8.68 7.19 13.62
N PRO A 285 9.65 6.25 13.68
CA PRO A 285 9.36 4.81 13.87
C PRO A 285 8.73 4.54 15.25
N LEU A 286 9.14 5.29 16.27
CA LEU A 286 8.62 5.16 17.63
C LEU A 286 7.21 5.73 17.82
N ASN A 287 6.64 6.36 16.78
CA ASN A 287 5.29 6.91 16.80
C ASN A 287 5.08 7.93 17.93
N ILE A 288 6.08 8.79 18.11
CA ILE A 288 6.16 9.86 19.11
C ILE A 288 5.12 10.94 18.82
N MET A 289 4.82 11.22 17.55
CA MET A 289 3.80 12.22 17.20
C MET A 289 2.42 11.88 17.73
N ASN A 290 2.09 10.58 17.81
CA ASN A 290 0.84 10.11 18.41
C ASN A 290 1.02 9.66 19.87
N SER A 291 1.98 10.26 20.60
CA SER A 291 2.21 10.04 22.03
C SER A 291 2.01 11.33 22.82
N SER A 292 1.93 11.25 24.15
CA SER A 292 1.90 12.41 25.05
C SER A 292 3.28 13.05 25.29
N SER A 293 4.30 12.65 24.52
CA SER A 293 5.67 13.13 24.68
C SER A 293 5.83 14.61 24.33
N GLY A 294 6.65 15.33 25.12
CA GLY A 294 7.11 16.69 24.81
C GLY A 294 8.09 16.76 23.62
N LEU A 295 8.50 15.62 23.05
CA LEU A 295 9.46 15.56 21.93
C LEU A 295 8.85 15.80 20.54
N LYS A 296 7.53 16.08 20.45
CA LYS A 296 6.85 16.36 19.17
C LYS A 296 7.57 17.41 18.30
N PRO A 297 8.03 18.57 18.82
CA PRO A 297 8.73 19.56 17.99
C PRO A 297 10.03 19.04 17.39
N VAL A 298 10.77 18.21 18.14
CA VAL A 298 12.01 17.57 17.66
C VAL A 298 11.69 16.63 16.50
N ILE A 299 10.63 15.82 16.62
CA ILE A 299 10.22 14.90 15.56
C ILE A 299 9.72 15.64 14.32
N ILE A 300 9.00 16.74 14.48
CA ILE A 300 8.62 17.60 13.35
C ILE A 300 9.87 18.11 12.63
N PHE A 301 10.90 18.57 13.36
CA PHE A 301 12.15 19.04 12.75
C PHE A 301 12.92 17.91 12.05
N VAL A 302 13.04 16.73 12.68
CA VAL A 302 13.73 15.56 12.09
C VAL A 302 13.01 15.08 10.82
N THR A 303 11.69 15.06 10.82
CA THR A 303 10.90 14.62 9.66
C THR A 303 10.90 15.66 8.54
N PHE A 304 10.85 16.95 8.87
CA PHE A 304 11.02 18.02 7.91
C PHE A 304 12.39 17.97 7.22
N THR A 305 13.47 17.82 7.98
CA THR A 305 14.84 17.74 7.44
C THR A 305 15.05 16.47 6.61
N ALA A 306 14.47 15.34 7.02
CA ALA A 306 14.46 14.12 6.21
C ALA A 306 13.67 14.29 4.89
N GLY A 307 12.56 15.03 4.91
CA GLY A 307 11.82 15.40 3.72
C GLY A 307 12.65 16.21 2.72
N ILE A 308 13.37 17.22 3.21
CA ILE A 308 14.31 18.00 2.39
C ILE A 308 15.37 17.07 1.79
N ALA A 309 15.96 16.18 2.59
CA ALA A 309 16.97 15.25 2.11
C ALA A 309 16.44 14.34 0.99
N VAL A 310 15.21 13.84 1.10
CA VAL A 310 14.55 13.05 0.03
C VAL A 310 14.36 13.87 -1.24
N VAL A 311 13.87 15.11 -1.14
CA VAL A 311 13.66 15.99 -2.30
C VAL A 311 14.99 16.33 -2.98
N LEU A 312 16.02 16.69 -2.22
CA LEU A 312 17.36 16.94 -2.73
C LEU A 312 17.93 15.69 -3.41
N TYR A 313 17.75 14.52 -2.80
CA TYR A 313 18.16 13.25 -3.39
C TYR A 313 17.40 12.94 -4.69
N PHE A 314 16.09 13.23 -4.75
CA PHE A 314 15.31 13.09 -5.98
C PHE A 314 15.82 14.01 -7.11
N ILE A 315 16.21 15.25 -6.78
CA ILE A 315 16.86 16.16 -7.73
C ILE A 315 18.21 15.57 -8.21
N LEU A 316 18.98 14.93 -7.33
CA LEU A 316 20.20 14.21 -7.72
C LEU A 316 19.91 13.04 -8.68
N LEU A 317 18.80 12.32 -8.50
CA LEU A 317 18.38 11.27 -9.43
C LEU A 317 18.11 11.81 -10.84
N ILE A 318 17.50 12.99 -10.94
CA ILE A 318 17.29 13.68 -12.22
C ILE A 318 18.63 14.04 -12.85
N LYS A 319 19.53 14.70 -12.09
CA LYS A 319 20.87 15.09 -12.56
C LYS A 319 21.72 13.92 -13.02
N LYS A 320 21.60 12.76 -12.35
CA LYS A 320 22.31 11.51 -12.70
C LYS A 320 21.59 10.67 -13.76
N GLU A 321 20.50 11.19 -14.32
CA GLU A 321 19.65 10.51 -15.30
C GLU A 321 19.25 9.10 -14.87
N TYR A 322 18.95 8.92 -13.57
CA TYR A 322 18.65 7.60 -13.01
C TYR A 322 17.45 6.94 -13.69
N TYR A 323 16.51 7.73 -14.20
CA TYR A 323 15.40 7.27 -15.02
C TYR A 323 15.87 6.47 -16.25
N LYS A 324 17.06 6.71 -16.82
CA LYS A 324 17.61 5.88 -17.91
C LYS A 324 18.11 4.51 -17.41
N LYS A 325 18.62 4.45 -16.17
CA LYS A 325 19.14 3.22 -15.53
C LYS A 325 18.01 2.31 -15.03
N ASN A 326 17.04 2.87 -14.31
CA ASN A 326 15.90 2.12 -13.80
C ASN A 326 14.62 2.98 -13.80
N LYS A 327 13.95 3.02 -14.95
CA LYS A 327 12.68 3.74 -15.16
C LYS A 327 11.62 3.37 -14.13
N THR A 328 11.45 2.07 -13.85
CA THR A 328 10.40 1.59 -12.95
C THR A 328 10.54 2.16 -11.54
N ILE A 329 11.71 2.03 -10.91
CA ILE A 329 11.94 2.57 -9.56
C ILE A 329 11.81 4.09 -9.55
N TYR A 330 12.35 4.76 -10.57
CA TYR A 330 12.25 6.21 -10.68
C TYR A 330 10.78 6.67 -10.72
N PHE A 331 9.95 6.05 -11.56
CA PHE A 331 8.54 6.45 -11.71
C PHE A 331 7.64 5.98 -10.57
N TYR A 332 7.99 4.91 -9.85
CA TYR A 332 7.38 4.61 -8.56
C TYR A 332 7.62 5.75 -7.56
N LEU A 333 8.84 6.27 -7.50
CA LEU A 333 9.17 7.38 -6.60
C LEU A 333 8.44 8.67 -7.02
N VAL A 334 8.37 8.97 -8.32
CA VAL A 334 7.56 10.09 -8.85
C VAL A 334 6.09 9.96 -8.41
N PHE A 335 5.50 8.77 -8.59
CA PHE A 335 4.11 8.51 -8.19
C PHE A 335 3.88 8.80 -6.70
N LEU A 336 4.77 8.32 -5.83
CA LEU A 336 4.64 8.53 -4.37
C LEU A 336 4.86 9.99 -3.96
N LEU A 337 5.81 10.69 -4.59
CA LEU A 337 6.03 12.11 -4.31
C LEU A 337 4.84 12.98 -4.74
N ILE A 338 4.24 12.69 -5.90
CA ILE A 338 3.00 13.37 -6.31
C ILE A 338 1.85 13.01 -5.35
N SER A 339 1.75 11.74 -4.93
CA SER A 339 0.72 11.31 -3.96
C SER A 339 0.87 12.05 -2.63
N GLY A 340 2.10 12.21 -2.13
CA GLY A 340 2.39 12.99 -0.94
C GLY A 340 2.05 14.47 -1.11
N ALA A 341 2.38 15.07 -2.25
CA ALA A 341 2.05 16.46 -2.53
C ALA A 341 0.53 16.70 -2.57
N VAL A 342 -0.22 15.81 -3.23
CA VAL A 342 -1.69 15.86 -3.28
C VAL A 342 -2.28 15.71 -1.87
N LEU A 343 -1.78 14.76 -1.07
CA LEU A 343 -2.22 14.61 0.32
C LEU A 343 -1.96 15.89 1.13
N SER A 344 -0.80 16.53 0.97
CA SER A 344 -0.46 17.77 1.67
C SER A 344 -1.37 18.94 1.30
N VAL A 345 -1.84 19.03 0.06
CA VAL A 345 -2.85 20.03 -0.35
C VAL A 345 -4.15 19.82 0.44
N PHE A 346 -4.61 18.57 0.58
CA PHE A 346 -5.87 18.28 1.29
C PHE A 346 -5.73 18.29 2.83
N ARG A 347 -4.50 18.35 3.38
CA ARG A 347 -4.25 18.24 4.83
C ARG A 347 -3.60 19.47 5.45
N SER A 348 -3.18 20.46 4.67
CA SER A 348 -2.48 21.66 5.17
C SER A 348 -3.28 22.47 6.20
N GLU A 349 -4.61 22.33 6.21
CA GLU A 349 -5.49 23.05 7.15
C GLU A 349 -5.85 22.25 8.42
N SER A 350 -5.49 20.97 8.47
CA SER A 350 -6.04 20.04 9.46
C SER A 350 -5.10 19.75 10.64
N GLY A 351 -3.97 20.45 10.71
CA GLY A 351 -2.93 20.27 11.71
C GLY A 351 -1.89 19.20 11.32
N VAL A 352 -0.63 19.43 11.74
CA VAL A 352 0.52 18.60 11.37
C VAL A 352 0.37 17.15 11.83
N GLU A 353 -0.35 16.90 12.93
CA GLU A 353 -0.58 15.56 13.48
C GLU A 353 -1.28 14.63 12.47
N GLN A 354 -2.14 15.15 11.58
CA GLN A 354 -2.82 14.32 10.58
C GLN A 354 -1.86 13.72 9.53
N LEU A 355 -0.68 14.32 9.33
CA LEU A 355 0.35 13.74 8.45
C LEU A 355 0.99 12.48 9.04
N PHE A 356 0.87 12.31 10.36
CA PHE A 356 1.37 11.16 11.11
C PHE A 356 0.28 10.13 11.37
N ASP A 357 -0.92 10.34 10.83
CA ASP A 357 -1.98 9.35 10.87
C ASP A 357 -1.50 8.08 10.19
N SER A 358 -1.56 6.98 10.94
CA SER A 358 -1.08 5.67 10.54
C SER A 358 -1.65 5.20 9.19
N ARG A 359 -2.84 5.69 8.78
CA ARG A 359 -3.49 5.36 7.50
C ARG A 359 -2.69 5.78 6.26
N TYR A 360 -1.84 6.80 6.37
CA TYR A 360 -1.08 7.34 5.24
C TYR A 360 0.40 6.93 5.26
N ARG A 361 0.86 6.31 6.35
CA ARG A 361 2.30 6.09 6.64
C ARG A 361 2.98 5.09 5.70
N ILE A 362 2.22 4.28 4.96
CA ILE A 362 2.78 3.39 3.95
C ILE A 362 3.48 4.16 2.81
N ILE A 363 2.99 5.34 2.43
CA ILE A 363 3.58 6.17 1.37
C ILE A 363 5.02 6.60 1.72
N PRO A 364 5.29 7.30 2.84
CA PRO A 364 6.64 7.70 3.21
C PRO A 364 7.56 6.51 3.49
N VAL A 365 7.02 5.38 3.97
CA VAL A 365 7.78 4.12 4.10
C VAL A 365 8.23 3.60 2.73
N LEU A 366 7.35 3.61 1.73
CA LEU A 366 7.72 3.22 0.37
C LEU A 366 8.69 4.24 -0.27
N ILE A 367 8.59 5.52 0.05
CA ILE A 367 9.57 6.53 -0.36
C ILE A 367 10.95 6.19 0.20
N LEU A 368 11.05 5.82 1.49
CA LEU A 368 12.30 5.34 2.10
C LEU A 368 12.83 4.08 1.37
N VAL A 369 11.97 3.09 1.13
CA VAL A 369 12.33 1.86 0.41
C VAL A 369 12.88 2.17 -0.98
N LEU A 370 12.20 3.00 -1.77
CA LEU A 370 12.62 3.32 -3.14
C LEU A 370 13.87 4.20 -3.17
N THR A 371 14.01 5.11 -2.22
CA THR A 371 15.22 5.92 -2.02
C THR A 371 16.42 5.02 -1.72
N TYR A 372 16.25 4.05 -0.82
CA TYR A 372 17.26 3.03 -0.55
C TYR A 372 17.60 2.22 -1.80
N MET A 373 16.59 1.71 -2.52
CA MET A 373 16.81 0.88 -3.70
C MET A 373 17.53 1.66 -4.82
N SER A 374 17.18 2.92 -5.05
CA SER A 374 17.90 3.76 -6.01
C SER A 374 19.32 4.08 -5.57
N LEU A 375 19.55 4.27 -4.25
CA LEU A 375 20.88 4.51 -3.70
C LEU A 375 21.76 3.28 -3.88
N ALA A 376 21.27 2.09 -3.52
CA ALA A 376 21.96 0.82 -3.73
C ALA A 376 22.25 0.53 -5.21
N GLY A 377 21.40 1.02 -6.12
CA GLY A 377 21.60 0.97 -7.56
C GLY A 377 22.68 1.93 -8.08
N LEU A 378 22.90 3.05 -7.40
CA LEU A 378 23.89 4.08 -7.78
C LEU A 378 25.29 3.83 -7.21
N ILE A 379 25.43 3.12 -6.09
CA ILE A 379 26.74 2.85 -5.48
C ILE A 379 27.61 1.99 -6.42
N PRO A 380 28.86 2.39 -6.72
CA PRO A 380 29.78 1.57 -7.50
C PRO A 380 30.09 0.23 -6.82
N LYS A 381 30.19 -0.87 -7.60
CA LYS A 381 30.38 -2.24 -7.07
C LYS A 381 31.54 -2.33 -6.06
N GLN A 382 32.65 -1.64 -6.30
CA GLN A 382 33.84 -1.68 -5.44
C GLN A 382 33.57 -1.12 -4.03
N LYS A 383 32.65 -0.16 -3.91
CA LYS A 383 32.32 0.46 -2.62
C LYS A 383 31.15 -0.21 -1.93
N LYS A 384 30.45 -1.14 -2.59
CA LYS A 384 29.21 -1.74 -2.09
C LYS A 384 29.41 -2.51 -0.78
N ALA A 385 30.44 -3.34 -0.69
CA ALA A 385 30.74 -4.11 0.52
C ALA A 385 30.91 -3.22 1.78
N LYS A 386 31.44 -1.99 1.61
CA LYS A 386 31.61 -1.02 2.70
C LYS A 386 30.29 -0.51 3.28
N TYR A 387 29.24 -0.38 2.46
CA TYR A 387 27.97 0.23 2.88
C TYR A 387 26.90 -0.79 3.31
N ILE A 388 27.06 -2.07 2.96
CA ILE A 388 26.09 -3.13 3.32
C ILE A 388 25.85 -3.21 4.83
N PRO A 389 26.88 -3.25 5.70
CA PRO A 389 26.64 -3.37 7.14
C PRO A 389 25.81 -2.21 7.69
N ALA A 390 26.09 -0.98 7.24
CA ALA A 390 25.32 0.19 7.63
C ALA A 390 23.85 0.09 7.20
N PHE A 391 23.58 -0.34 5.96
CA PHE A 391 22.20 -0.52 5.49
C PHE A 391 21.45 -1.59 6.28
N LEU A 392 22.10 -2.71 6.59
CA LEU A 392 21.50 -3.77 7.39
C LEU A 392 21.18 -3.27 8.81
N ILE A 393 22.15 -2.69 9.49
CA ILE A 393 21.98 -2.13 10.85
C ILE A 393 20.85 -1.11 10.87
N VAL A 394 20.85 -0.13 9.96
CA VAL A 394 19.81 0.90 9.91
C VAL A 394 18.43 0.29 9.66
N SER A 395 18.31 -0.67 8.74
CA SER A 395 17.02 -1.29 8.44
C SER A 395 16.48 -2.15 9.58
N ILE A 396 17.34 -2.91 10.26
CA ILE A 396 16.96 -3.73 11.40
C ILE A 396 16.56 -2.82 12.57
N LEU A 397 17.36 -1.79 12.89
CA LEU A 397 17.02 -0.82 13.93
C LEU A 397 15.71 -0.09 13.64
N PHE A 398 15.50 0.36 12.40
CA PHE A 398 14.25 0.98 11.97
C PHE A 398 13.04 0.07 12.21
N ASN A 399 13.17 -1.21 11.82
CA ASN A 399 12.13 -2.22 12.01
C ASN A 399 11.83 -2.44 13.50
N LEU A 400 12.86 -2.68 14.31
CA LEU A 400 12.74 -2.91 15.75
C LEU A 400 12.10 -1.71 16.46
N LEU A 401 12.57 -0.48 16.18
CA LEU A 401 11.99 0.74 16.74
C LEU A 401 10.52 0.91 16.34
N SER A 402 10.16 0.54 15.11
CA SER A 402 8.77 0.56 14.67
C SER A 402 7.89 -0.40 15.47
N TYR A 403 8.36 -1.63 15.71
CA TYR A 403 7.65 -2.57 16.59
C TYR A 403 7.53 -2.03 18.02
N CYS A 404 8.61 -1.50 18.61
CA CYS A 404 8.57 -0.92 19.95
C CYS A 404 7.55 0.23 20.07
N GLY A 405 7.47 1.11 19.07
CA GLY A 405 6.58 2.28 19.11
C GLY A 405 5.11 2.00 18.81
N ASN A 406 4.81 0.92 18.09
CA ASN A 406 3.46 0.67 17.56
C ASN A 406 2.78 -0.57 18.14
N TYR A 407 3.52 -1.51 18.76
CA TYR A 407 2.94 -2.74 19.30
C TYR A 407 1.84 -2.46 20.33
N GLY A 408 2.09 -1.54 21.29
CA GLY A 408 1.08 -1.17 22.29
C GLY A 408 -0.19 -0.56 21.69
N LYS A 409 -0.08 0.15 20.56
CA LYS A 409 -1.25 0.72 19.85
C LYS A 409 -2.04 -0.35 19.11
N ILE A 410 -1.37 -1.39 18.62
CA ILE A 410 -2.02 -2.55 18.00
C ILE A 410 -2.80 -3.33 19.05
N THR A 411 -2.22 -3.59 20.21
CA THR A 411 -2.90 -4.31 21.31
C THR A 411 -4.05 -3.50 21.87
N ASP A 412 -3.86 -2.21 22.12
CA ASP A 412 -4.92 -1.31 22.62
C ASP A 412 -6.09 -1.20 21.63
N ARG A 413 -5.80 -1.13 20.32
CA ARG A 413 -6.83 -1.22 19.28
C ARG A 413 -7.59 -2.55 19.32
N TYR A 414 -6.87 -3.65 19.42
CA TYR A 414 -7.45 -4.99 19.47
C TYR A 414 -8.40 -5.14 20.66
N GLU A 415 -7.94 -4.74 21.85
CA GLU A 415 -8.72 -4.78 23.09
C GLU A 415 -9.95 -3.87 23.02
N LYS A 416 -9.79 -2.63 22.51
CA LYS A 416 -10.92 -1.69 22.29
C LYS A 416 -11.95 -2.20 21.30
N SER A 417 -11.54 -2.96 20.28
CA SER A 417 -12.47 -3.53 19.30
C SER A 417 -13.27 -4.68 19.90
N ILE A 418 -12.65 -5.52 20.73
CA ILE A 418 -13.32 -6.60 21.45
C ILE A 418 -14.28 -6.01 22.49
N SER A 419 -13.81 -5.12 23.35
CA SER A 419 -14.64 -4.51 24.38
C SER A 419 -15.78 -3.68 23.79
N GLY A 420 -15.54 -2.99 22.68
CA GLY A 420 -16.57 -2.27 21.92
C GLY A 420 -17.66 -3.21 21.41
N LEU A 421 -17.28 -4.35 20.82
CA LEU A 421 -18.25 -5.33 20.31
C LEU A 421 -19.03 -6.00 21.46
N SER A 422 -18.36 -6.47 22.51
CA SER A 422 -19.03 -7.07 23.67
C SER A 422 -19.94 -6.09 24.38
N GLY A 423 -19.56 -4.81 24.49
CA GLY A 423 -20.42 -3.75 25.01
C GLY A 423 -21.67 -3.55 24.16
N TRP A 424 -21.52 -3.60 22.83
CA TRP A 424 -22.63 -3.52 21.89
C TRP A 424 -23.54 -4.75 21.94
N MET A 425 -23.01 -5.97 22.03
CA MET A 425 -23.86 -7.17 22.13
C MET A 425 -24.67 -7.21 23.44
N ASN A 426 -24.05 -6.82 24.56
CA ASN A 426 -24.68 -6.91 25.88
C ASN A 426 -25.66 -5.77 26.17
N ASN A 427 -25.34 -4.55 25.75
CA ASN A 427 -26.11 -3.36 26.12
C ASN A 427 -26.60 -2.54 24.91
N LYS A 428 -26.39 -3.00 23.66
CA LYS A 428 -26.60 -2.21 22.42
C LYS A 428 -25.83 -0.88 22.35
N TYR A 429 -24.77 -0.73 23.17
CA TYR A 429 -23.89 0.44 23.16
C TYR A 429 -22.48 0.07 22.69
N TYR A 430 -22.12 0.44 21.45
CA TYR A 430 -20.73 0.43 21.00
C TYR A 430 -20.13 1.79 21.42
N LEU A 431 -19.22 1.80 22.39
CA LEU A 431 -18.39 2.96 22.78
C LEU A 431 -19.14 4.32 22.79
N ASN A 432 -19.95 4.58 23.82
CA ASN A 432 -20.59 5.88 24.11
C ASN A 432 -21.29 6.56 22.91
N LYS A 433 -22.55 6.17 22.68
CA LYS A 433 -23.43 6.56 21.57
C LYS A 433 -22.98 6.01 20.22
N THR A 434 -23.28 4.73 19.96
CA THR A 434 -23.48 4.30 18.58
C THR A 434 -24.59 5.17 17.99
N PRO A 435 -24.34 5.95 16.92
CA PRO A 435 -25.43 6.62 16.21
C PRO A 435 -26.47 5.56 15.83
N GLU A 436 -27.76 5.77 16.08
CA GLU A 436 -28.84 4.79 15.80
C GLU A 436 -28.71 4.15 14.41
N ARG A 437 -28.18 4.91 13.45
CA ARG A 437 -27.82 4.45 12.11
C ARG A 437 -26.85 3.26 12.07
N MET A 438 -25.75 3.29 12.84
CA MET A 438 -24.77 2.20 12.87
C MET A 438 -25.36 0.92 13.47
N ASP A 439 -26.17 1.05 14.52
CA ASP A 439 -26.88 -0.08 15.13
C ASP A 439 -27.84 -0.74 14.13
N LYS A 440 -28.64 0.08 13.42
CA LYS A 440 -29.54 -0.40 12.37
C LYS A 440 -28.80 -1.16 11.26
N ILE A 441 -27.66 -0.63 10.80
CA ILE A 441 -26.85 -1.27 9.75
C ILE A 441 -26.35 -2.64 10.20
N LEU A 442 -25.79 -2.72 11.42
CA LEU A 442 -25.26 -3.96 11.98
C LEU A 442 -26.35 -5.00 12.16
N ASN A 443 -27.48 -4.64 12.81
CA ASN A 443 -28.60 -5.55 13.05
C ASN A 443 -29.16 -6.08 11.72
N THR A 444 -29.37 -5.20 10.73
CA THR A 444 -29.85 -5.62 9.40
C THR A 444 -28.88 -6.59 8.71
N ALA A 445 -27.57 -6.36 8.83
CA ALA A 445 -26.57 -7.24 8.23
C ALA A 445 -26.51 -8.62 8.92
N ILE A 446 -26.75 -8.67 10.23
CA ILE A 446 -26.76 -9.91 11.02
C ILE A 446 -28.05 -10.69 10.76
N GLU A 447 -29.21 -10.03 10.78
CA GLU A 447 -30.52 -10.64 10.51
C GLU A 447 -30.55 -11.29 9.12
N ASN A 448 -29.99 -10.61 8.12
CA ASN A 448 -29.88 -11.14 6.75
C ASN A 448 -28.71 -12.13 6.57
N LYS A 449 -27.95 -12.43 7.63
CA LYS A 449 -26.76 -13.31 7.61
C LYS A 449 -25.66 -12.86 6.63
N TYR A 450 -25.63 -11.57 6.28
CA TYR A 450 -24.55 -10.98 5.49
C TYR A 450 -23.29 -10.82 6.32
N TYR A 451 -23.40 -10.68 7.64
CA TYR A 451 -22.28 -10.63 8.55
C TYR A 451 -22.56 -11.47 9.78
N LEU A 452 -21.57 -12.28 10.18
CA LEU A 452 -21.63 -13.10 11.38
C LEU A 452 -20.56 -12.58 12.34
N PRO A 453 -20.95 -11.91 13.45
CA PRO A 453 -19.99 -11.45 14.45
C PRO A 453 -19.26 -12.66 15.05
N PRO A 454 -18.00 -12.49 15.53
CA PRO A 454 -17.29 -13.55 16.22
C PRO A 454 -18.13 -14.01 17.42
N LEU A 455 -18.37 -15.32 17.52
CA LEU A 455 -19.02 -15.92 18.68
C LEU A 455 -18.22 -15.53 19.93
N GLU A 456 -18.91 -15.03 20.96
CA GLU A 456 -18.31 -14.86 22.29
C GLU A 456 -17.69 -16.21 22.70
N LYS A 457 -16.40 -16.18 23.04
CA LYS A 457 -15.70 -17.35 23.58
C LYS A 457 -15.80 -17.35 25.09
#